data_AF-A0AAI8M8P3-F1
#
_entry.id   AF-A0AAI8M8P3-F1
#
_cell.length_a   1.000
_cell.length_b   1.000
_cell.length_c   1.000
_cell.angle_alpha   90.00
_cell.angle_beta   90.00
_cell.angle_gamma   90.00
#
_symmetry.space_group_name_H-M   'P 1'
#
loop_
_entity.id
_entity.type
_entity.pdbx_description
1 polymer ?
#
loop_
_entity_poly.entity_id
_entity_poly.type
_entity_poly.pdbx_seq_one_letter_code
_entity_poly.pdbx_strand_id
1 'polypeptide(L)'
;MSSAVYYLAEFFYRPIPVRLDVVLDAPINGAIGTKGEVQDIRKKRRSTQDGGDHRPFQIFPSQLDKGTLRWNSPAEDNMFVARWNKLSNSGGFEVAIEFYADCFGDAMNTAPTVESNQVKVVDLSEFSISLDAGPAEFGTIDRSRSSGTMITRSSSFAMYSIGLDPGSKRSKTTQFADKDAELTVRSGGHSLGFYVNAILLAASGSGIAPSTRTFTIQADGKTYSIQVAKPRGTSKMIGELACRSVNPAGAVKRERATIAGSDAYLGATVRINKRPSPSSVYGVEESVLRVHGGNGWLTFLQPVDRGTGTGLSGSADFVSFKGNVASLDVDKTSATPRPIDEYHAVGEFVGSFEDAPKVRFAGIAKAFWKNGARENPTKWEKLGWEQRAAMATAIFSIMAGIVGYVAKRIRKDDEIDWRPHLR
;
A
#
# COMPACT_ATOMS: atom_id res chain seq x y z
N MET A 1 -21.20 -11.99 41.60
CA MET A 1 -19.85 -12.52 41.93
C MET A 1 -18.98 -12.70 40.68
N SER A 2 -19.53 -13.20 39.56
CA SER A 2 -18.81 -13.32 38.28
C SER A 2 -18.18 -12.02 37.77
N SER A 3 -18.88 -10.88 37.86
CA SER A 3 -18.36 -9.59 37.41
C SER A 3 -17.16 -9.10 38.23
N ALA A 4 -17.15 -9.30 39.55
CA ALA A 4 -16.04 -8.86 40.41
C ALA A 4 -14.75 -9.66 40.15
N VAL A 5 -14.89 -10.98 39.94
CA VAL A 5 -13.75 -11.84 39.55
C VAL A 5 -13.24 -11.45 38.16
N TYR A 6 -14.15 -11.18 37.23
CA TYR A 6 -13.79 -10.69 35.90
C TYR A 6 -13.02 -9.36 35.97
N TYR A 7 -13.52 -8.35 36.70
CA TYR A 7 -12.83 -7.06 36.83
C TYR A 7 -11.48 -7.16 37.55
N LEU A 8 -11.37 -8.02 38.58
CA LEU A 8 -10.09 -8.27 39.25
C LEU A 8 -9.08 -8.96 38.31
N ALA A 9 -9.52 -9.98 37.58
CA ALA A 9 -8.70 -10.65 36.58
C ALA A 9 -8.28 -9.67 35.48
N GLU A 10 -9.21 -8.88 34.94
CA GLU A 10 -8.90 -7.85 33.96
C GLU A 10 -7.91 -6.82 34.52
N PHE A 11 -8.10 -6.34 35.75
CA PHE A 11 -7.20 -5.36 36.36
C PHE A 11 -5.75 -5.86 36.48
N PHE A 12 -5.54 -7.11 36.90
CA PHE A 12 -4.21 -7.66 37.15
C PHE A 12 -3.54 -8.23 35.91
N TYR A 13 -4.31 -8.83 35.00
CA TYR A 13 -3.81 -9.51 33.80
C TYR A 13 -3.91 -8.69 32.52
N ARG A 14 -4.51 -7.49 32.55
CA ARG A 14 -4.44 -6.57 31.42
C ARG A 14 -2.98 -6.12 31.19
N PRO A 15 -2.47 -6.23 29.94
CA PRO A 15 -1.13 -5.75 29.61
C PRO A 15 -0.98 -4.26 29.92
N ILE A 16 0.16 -3.89 30.52
CA ILE A 16 0.52 -2.49 30.76
C ILE A 16 1.08 -1.92 29.45
N PRO A 17 0.61 -0.76 28.97
CA PRO A 17 1.18 -0.12 27.80
C PRO A 17 2.69 0.15 27.98
N VAL A 18 3.46 -0.07 26.92
CA VAL A 18 4.91 0.21 26.89
C VAL A 18 5.21 1.32 25.89
N ARG A 19 6.23 2.13 26.17
CA ARG A 19 6.74 3.10 25.21
C ARG A 19 7.67 2.38 24.23
N LEU A 20 7.38 2.48 22.94
CA LEU A 20 8.25 1.97 21.88
C LEU A 20 8.88 3.14 21.12
N ASP A 21 10.16 2.99 20.82
CA ASP A 21 10.88 3.80 19.85
C ASP A 21 11.72 2.85 19.00
N VAL A 22 11.38 2.70 17.72
CA VAL A 22 12.03 1.76 16.82
C VAL A 22 12.46 2.45 15.55
N VAL A 23 13.72 2.22 15.15
CA VAL A 23 14.26 2.63 13.85
C VAL A 23 14.54 1.39 13.03
N LEU A 24 13.83 1.26 11.93
CA LEU A 24 13.94 0.18 10.96
C LEU A 24 14.90 0.58 9.84
N ASP A 25 15.68 -0.35 9.32
CA ASP A 25 16.61 -0.13 8.22
C ASP A 25 16.45 -1.22 7.14
N ALA A 26 16.83 -0.97 5.90
CA ALA A 26 16.71 -1.98 4.85
C ALA A 26 17.68 -3.17 5.09
N PRO A 27 17.27 -4.42 4.75
CA PRO A 27 15.96 -4.82 4.30
C PRO A 27 14.97 -5.05 5.46
N ILE A 28 13.74 -4.58 5.28
CA ILE A 28 12.61 -4.79 6.18
C ILE A 28 11.34 -5.17 5.41
N ASN A 29 10.47 -5.91 6.06
CA ASN A 29 9.10 -6.13 5.63
C ASN A 29 8.16 -5.99 6.82
N GLY A 30 6.92 -5.64 6.57
CA GLY A 30 5.99 -5.35 7.64
C GLY A 30 4.60 -4.99 7.18
N ALA A 31 3.80 -4.52 8.13
CA ALA A 31 2.49 -3.97 7.87
C ALA A 31 2.20 -2.82 8.81
N ILE A 32 1.44 -1.83 8.33
CA ILE A 32 0.99 -0.67 9.11
C ILE A 32 -0.52 -0.61 9.03
N GLY A 33 -1.15 -0.35 10.17
CA GLY A 33 -2.58 -0.05 10.24
C GLY A 33 -2.81 1.35 10.77
N THR A 34 -3.81 2.03 10.22
CA THR A 34 -4.25 3.38 10.59
C THR A 34 -5.77 3.36 10.75
N LYS A 35 -6.32 4.04 11.75
CA LYS A 35 -7.78 4.20 11.85
C LYS A 35 -8.28 4.96 10.62
N GLY A 36 -9.09 4.29 9.80
CA GLY A 36 -9.65 4.88 8.58
C GLY A 36 -10.38 6.20 8.86
N GLU A 37 -10.25 7.13 7.93
CA GLU A 37 -10.74 8.53 7.99
C GLU A 37 -12.28 8.67 8.06
N VAL A 38 -13.03 7.56 8.13
CA VAL A 38 -14.47 7.49 7.79
C VAL A 38 -15.41 7.94 8.92
N GLN A 39 -14.97 8.11 10.17
CA GLN A 39 -15.89 8.52 11.25
C GLN A 39 -15.60 9.85 11.97
N ASP A 40 -14.40 10.44 11.83
CA ASP A 40 -14.01 11.57 12.70
C ASP A 40 -14.13 12.97 12.07
N ILE A 41 -14.40 13.10 10.77
CA ILE A 41 -14.58 14.42 10.14
C ILE A 41 -15.82 15.15 10.71
N ARG A 42 -16.85 14.41 11.17
CA ARG A 42 -18.02 15.03 11.83
C ARG A 42 -17.79 15.45 13.28
N LYS A 43 -16.75 14.95 13.97
CA LYS A 43 -16.48 15.28 15.39
C LYS A 43 -15.30 16.23 15.58
N LYS A 44 -14.31 16.29 14.67
CA LYS A 44 -13.09 17.11 14.86
C LYS A 44 -13.18 18.58 14.42
N ARG A 45 -14.32 19.06 13.90
CA ARG A 45 -14.49 20.49 13.55
C ARG A 45 -14.60 21.47 14.73
N ARG A 46 -14.43 21.01 15.98
CA ARG A 46 -14.52 21.85 17.19
C ARG A 46 -13.24 21.96 18.02
N SER A 47 -12.11 21.39 17.58
CA SER A 47 -10.85 21.46 18.33
C SER A 47 -9.75 22.13 17.51
N THR A 48 -9.88 23.44 17.31
CA THR A 48 -8.78 24.31 16.89
C THR A 48 -7.99 24.75 18.12
N GLN A 49 -6.98 23.98 18.51
CA GLN A 49 -5.79 24.40 19.29
C GLN A 49 -4.97 23.17 19.72
N ASP A 50 -4.42 22.45 18.74
CA ASP A 50 -3.11 21.79 18.85
C ASP A 50 -2.82 21.17 17.47
N GLY A 51 -2.01 21.90 16.70
CA GLY A 51 -1.78 21.70 15.27
C GLY A 51 -0.86 20.54 14.94
N GLY A 52 -1.27 19.32 15.26
CA GLY A 52 -0.74 18.10 14.65
C GLY A 52 -1.70 17.62 13.56
N ASP A 53 -1.33 17.78 12.30
CA ASP A 53 -2.09 17.24 11.17
C ASP A 53 -2.16 15.70 11.32
N HIS A 54 -3.29 15.16 11.79
CA HIS A 54 -3.48 13.73 12.07
C HIS A 54 -3.65 12.92 10.78
N ARG A 55 -2.68 13.02 9.87
CA ARG A 55 -2.68 12.25 8.63
C ARG A 55 -2.21 10.82 8.91
N PRO A 56 -2.76 9.80 8.24
CA PRO A 56 -2.24 8.44 8.33
C PRO A 56 -0.81 8.40 7.78
N PHE A 57 0.07 7.68 8.47
CA PHE A 57 1.43 7.45 8.00
C PHE A 57 1.42 6.59 6.73
N GLN A 58 2.28 6.94 5.75
CA GLN A 58 2.47 6.18 4.52
C GLN A 58 3.95 5.85 4.37
N ILE A 59 4.27 4.58 4.08
CA ILE A 59 5.64 4.13 3.78
C ILE A 59 6.08 4.63 2.41
N PHE A 60 5.15 4.72 1.48
CA PHE A 60 5.42 5.28 0.18
C PHE A 60 5.70 6.80 0.31
N PRO A 61 6.79 7.30 -0.29
CA PRO A 61 7.14 8.71 -0.15
C PRO A 61 6.07 9.60 -0.80
N SER A 62 5.77 10.72 -0.14
CA SER A 62 4.87 11.74 -0.68
C SER A 62 5.45 12.53 -1.84
N GLN A 63 6.72 12.34 -2.20
CA GLN A 63 7.35 12.96 -3.36
C GLN A 63 8.06 11.90 -4.22
N LEU A 64 7.86 11.98 -5.55
CA LEU A 64 8.36 11.00 -6.52
C LEU A 64 9.65 11.41 -7.23
N ASP A 65 10.42 12.35 -6.67
CA ASP A 65 11.56 12.96 -7.33
C ASP A 65 12.65 11.93 -7.72
N LYS A 66 12.90 11.81 -9.03
CA LYS A 66 13.96 10.96 -9.62
C LYS A 66 13.86 9.47 -9.26
N GLY A 67 12.64 8.97 -9.05
CA GLY A 67 12.39 7.54 -8.91
C GLY A 67 11.49 6.97 -10.01
N THR A 68 11.53 5.65 -10.14
CA THR A 68 10.66 4.90 -11.05
C THR A 68 9.58 4.25 -10.22
N LEU A 69 8.33 4.48 -10.61
CA LEU A 69 7.16 3.89 -9.98
C LEU A 69 6.61 2.79 -10.87
N ARG A 70 6.22 1.65 -10.28
CA ARG A 70 5.52 0.55 -10.94
C ARG A 70 4.32 0.12 -10.10
N TRP A 71 3.21 -0.18 -10.74
CA TRP A 71 2.01 -0.75 -10.12
C TRP A 71 1.64 -2.01 -10.87
N ASN A 72 1.79 -3.16 -10.21
CA ASN A 72 1.36 -4.46 -10.75
C ASN A 72 0.02 -4.85 -10.13
N SER A 73 -1.03 -4.85 -10.94
CA SER A 73 -2.38 -5.24 -10.55
C SER A 73 -2.69 -6.64 -11.07
N PRO A 74 -2.88 -7.65 -10.20
CA PRO A 74 -3.34 -8.96 -10.63
C PRO A 74 -4.87 -9.02 -10.84
N ALA A 75 -5.60 -7.93 -10.58
CA ALA A 75 -7.06 -7.94 -10.50
C ALA A 75 -7.71 -8.34 -11.84
N GLU A 76 -8.55 -9.36 -11.83
CA GLU A 76 -9.28 -9.79 -13.04
C GLU A 76 -10.49 -8.90 -13.33
N ASP A 77 -11.13 -8.35 -12.29
CA ASP A 77 -12.46 -7.72 -12.41
C ASP A 77 -12.45 -6.18 -12.41
N ASN A 78 -11.30 -5.55 -12.16
CA ASN A 78 -11.20 -4.10 -12.03
C ASN A 78 -10.59 -3.45 -13.27
N MET A 79 -11.26 -2.42 -13.78
CA MET A 79 -10.76 -1.59 -14.86
C MET A 79 -9.55 -0.78 -14.36
N PHE A 80 -8.41 -0.95 -15.01
CA PHE A 80 -7.25 -0.09 -14.80
C PHE A 80 -7.45 1.21 -15.58
N VAL A 81 -7.24 2.38 -14.95
CA VAL A 81 -7.45 3.69 -15.57
C VAL A 81 -6.34 4.66 -15.18
N ALA A 82 -5.70 5.28 -16.16
CA ALA A 82 -4.82 6.43 -16.00
C ALA A 82 -5.46 7.65 -16.67
N ARG A 83 -5.73 8.71 -15.89
CA ARG A 83 -6.36 9.97 -16.31
C ARG A 83 -5.44 11.14 -16.09
N TRP A 84 -5.09 11.85 -17.15
CA TRP A 84 -4.33 13.08 -17.11
C TRP A 84 -5.24 14.28 -17.41
N ASN A 85 -5.08 15.35 -16.64
CA ASN A 85 -5.80 16.59 -16.85
C ASN A 85 -4.85 17.78 -16.76
N LYS A 86 -5.09 18.76 -17.63
CA LYS A 86 -4.51 20.09 -17.54
C LYS A 86 -5.14 20.86 -16.37
N LEU A 87 -4.32 21.50 -15.55
CA LEU A 87 -4.76 22.31 -14.39
C LEU A 87 -4.71 23.82 -14.67
N SER A 88 -3.72 24.28 -15.44
CA SER A 88 -3.54 25.71 -15.74
C SER A 88 -3.85 26.01 -17.21
N ASN A 89 -4.20 27.26 -17.53
CA ASN A 89 -4.36 27.69 -18.92
C ASN A 89 -3.03 28.05 -19.60
N SER A 90 -1.88 27.92 -18.91
CA SER A 90 -0.56 28.36 -19.38
C SER A 90 0.10 27.34 -20.32
N GLY A 91 -0.20 27.45 -21.62
CA GLY A 91 0.46 26.68 -22.68
C GLY A 91 -0.34 25.46 -23.15
N GLY A 92 0.02 24.93 -24.32
CA GLY A 92 -0.60 23.72 -24.88
C GLY A 92 0.20 22.47 -24.55
N PHE A 93 -0.46 21.33 -24.43
CA PHE A 93 0.18 20.03 -24.26
C PHE A 93 0.02 19.19 -25.54
N GLU A 94 0.99 18.33 -25.78
CA GLU A 94 0.95 17.31 -26.83
C GLU A 94 1.13 15.95 -26.18
N VAL A 95 0.32 14.97 -26.58
CA VAL A 95 0.50 13.56 -26.19
C VAL A 95 0.94 12.75 -27.39
N ALA A 96 1.96 11.92 -27.20
CA ALA A 96 2.38 10.88 -28.11
C ALA A 96 2.15 9.51 -27.47
N ILE A 97 1.41 8.65 -28.17
CA ILE A 97 1.06 7.29 -27.73
C ILE A 97 1.69 6.29 -28.69
N GLU A 98 2.38 5.29 -28.17
CA GLU A 98 3.01 4.23 -28.97
C GLU A 98 2.75 2.87 -28.34
N PHE A 99 2.35 1.90 -29.17
CA PHE A 99 2.05 0.54 -28.73
C PHE A 99 3.24 -0.38 -28.94
N TYR A 100 3.40 -1.33 -28.02
CA TYR A 100 4.50 -2.28 -28.02
C TYR A 100 3.97 -3.68 -27.74
N ALA A 101 4.37 -4.65 -28.55
CA ALA A 101 4.08 -6.05 -28.32
C ALA A 101 5.23 -6.71 -27.56
N ASP A 102 4.88 -7.55 -26.60
CA ASP A 102 5.74 -8.45 -25.82
C ASP A 102 6.86 -7.73 -25.05
N CYS A 103 6.64 -6.44 -24.76
CA CYS A 103 7.46 -5.62 -23.89
C CYS A 103 6.81 -5.53 -22.50
N PHE A 104 7.60 -5.61 -21.43
CA PHE A 104 7.12 -5.49 -20.05
C PHE A 104 8.19 -4.86 -19.15
N GLY A 105 7.77 -4.28 -18.02
CA GLY A 105 8.68 -3.68 -17.04
C GLY A 105 9.68 -2.69 -17.66
N ASP A 106 10.96 -2.86 -17.34
CA ASP A 106 12.02 -1.92 -17.76
C ASP A 106 12.27 -1.94 -19.27
N ALA A 107 11.90 -3.02 -19.98
CA ALA A 107 12.00 -3.06 -21.43
C ALA A 107 11.09 -2.01 -22.10
N MET A 108 9.95 -1.67 -21.48
CA MET A 108 9.09 -0.56 -21.95
C MET A 108 9.79 0.80 -21.89
N ASN A 109 10.71 0.98 -20.94
CA ASN A 109 11.44 2.23 -20.77
C ASN A 109 12.56 2.39 -21.79
N THR A 110 13.15 1.29 -22.26
CA THR A 110 14.27 1.27 -23.21
C THR A 110 13.85 0.92 -24.64
N ALA A 111 12.58 0.58 -24.87
CA ALA A 111 12.10 0.18 -26.18
C ALA A 111 12.36 1.28 -27.23
N PRO A 112 12.84 0.92 -28.43
CA PRO A 112 13.13 1.89 -29.47
C PRO A 112 11.83 2.53 -29.97
N THR A 113 11.80 3.86 -29.96
CA THR A 113 10.65 4.64 -30.44
C THR A 113 10.66 4.71 -31.96
N VAL A 114 9.52 4.39 -32.58
CA VAL A 114 9.32 4.48 -34.03
C VAL A 114 8.30 5.59 -34.30
N GLU A 115 8.75 6.76 -34.73
CA GLU A 115 7.89 7.95 -34.88
C GLU A 115 6.67 7.72 -35.78
N SER A 116 6.80 6.91 -36.83
CA SER A 116 5.70 6.59 -37.76
C SER A 116 4.59 5.74 -37.13
N ASN A 117 4.84 5.13 -35.98
CA ASN A 117 3.86 4.33 -35.22
C ASN A 117 3.18 5.14 -34.10
N GLN A 118 3.55 6.41 -33.91
CA GLN A 118 3.01 7.23 -32.83
C GLN A 118 1.66 7.84 -33.20
N VAL A 119 0.70 7.75 -32.27
CA VAL A 119 -0.53 8.55 -32.32
C VAL A 119 -0.26 9.85 -31.57
N LYS A 120 -0.31 10.97 -32.28
CA LYS A 120 -0.07 12.30 -31.71
C LYS A 120 -1.36 13.10 -31.63
N VAL A 121 -1.62 13.72 -30.48
CA VAL A 121 -2.72 14.67 -30.28
C VAL A 121 -2.13 15.95 -29.71
N VAL A 122 -2.41 17.07 -30.38
CA VAL A 122 -1.97 18.41 -29.99
C VAL A 122 -3.08 19.15 -29.27
N ASP A 123 -2.71 20.18 -28.49
CA ASP A 123 -3.65 21.02 -27.74
C ASP A 123 -4.47 20.27 -26.68
N LEU A 124 -3.86 19.23 -26.11
CA LEU A 124 -4.49 18.32 -25.15
C LEU A 124 -4.89 19.05 -23.85
N SER A 125 -6.15 18.86 -23.44
CA SER A 125 -6.68 19.32 -22.15
C SER A 125 -7.01 18.17 -21.20
N GLU A 126 -7.54 17.08 -21.74
CA GLU A 126 -7.86 15.85 -21.02
C GLU A 126 -7.39 14.63 -21.80
N PHE A 127 -6.76 13.69 -21.09
CA PHE A 127 -6.36 12.39 -21.62
C PHE A 127 -6.72 11.27 -20.66
N SER A 128 -7.20 10.15 -21.17
CA SER A 128 -7.27 8.93 -20.37
C SER A 128 -6.92 7.70 -21.19
N ILE A 129 -6.33 6.72 -20.53
CA ILE A 129 -6.12 5.39 -21.06
C ILE A 129 -6.59 4.38 -20.03
N SER A 130 -7.41 3.42 -20.45
CA SER A 130 -7.93 2.37 -19.59
C SER A 130 -7.87 1.00 -20.23
N LEU A 131 -7.84 -0.02 -19.38
CA LEU A 131 -7.92 -1.44 -19.73
C LEU A 131 -9.20 -2.03 -19.17
N ASP A 132 -9.95 -2.72 -20.01
CA ASP A 132 -11.26 -3.28 -19.71
C ASP A 132 -11.29 -4.16 -18.45
N ALA A 133 -10.39 -5.13 -18.35
CA ALA A 133 -10.30 -6.08 -17.24
C ALA A 133 -8.98 -6.87 -17.30
N GLY A 134 -8.61 -7.52 -16.20
CA GLY A 134 -7.46 -8.42 -16.16
C GLY A 134 -6.17 -7.82 -15.60
N PRO A 135 -5.13 -8.67 -15.47
CA PRO A 135 -3.86 -8.24 -14.93
C PRO A 135 -3.23 -7.13 -15.77
N ALA A 136 -2.83 -6.07 -15.09
CA ALA A 136 -2.29 -4.86 -15.70
C ALA A 136 -1.04 -4.39 -14.95
N GLU A 137 -0.16 -3.75 -15.70
CA GLU A 137 1.00 -3.06 -15.14
C GLU A 137 0.96 -1.59 -15.55
N PHE A 138 1.30 -0.72 -14.62
CA PHE A 138 1.62 0.68 -14.91
C PHE A 138 3.03 0.99 -14.44
N GLY A 139 3.72 1.87 -15.15
CA GLY A 139 4.95 2.44 -14.63
C GLY A 139 5.28 3.80 -15.19
N THR A 140 6.10 4.55 -14.47
CA THR A 140 6.67 5.81 -14.95
C THR A 140 7.93 5.53 -15.79
N ILE A 141 8.16 6.36 -16.80
CA ILE A 141 9.33 6.25 -17.68
C ILE A 141 10.45 7.10 -17.08
N ASP A 142 11.63 6.50 -16.90
CA ASP A 142 12.80 6.99 -16.13
C ASP A 142 13.46 8.30 -16.63
N ARG A 143 12.77 9.06 -17.48
CA ARG A 143 13.22 10.33 -18.08
C ARG A 143 12.27 11.50 -17.83
N SER A 144 11.06 11.28 -17.32
CA SER A 144 10.24 12.39 -16.84
C SER A 144 10.75 12.83 -15.47
N ARG A 145 11.11 14.10 -15.34
CA ARG A 145 11.29 14.78 -14.03
C ARG A 145 9.92 14.95 -13.36
N SER A 146 9.18 13.85 -13.22
CA SER A 146 7.88 13.83 -12.58
C SER A 146 8.11 13.99 -11.09
N SER A 147 8.11 15.24 -10.62
CA SER A 147 7.64 15.51 -9.27
C SER A 147 6.17 15.11 -9.19
N GLY A 148 5.72 14.69 -8.03
CA GLY A 148 4.34 14.28 -7.85
C GLY A 148 4.07 13.85 -6.42
N THR A 149 2.85 14.13 -5.97
CA THR A 149 2.36 13.76 -4.65
C THR A 149 1.51 12.51 -4.71
N MET A 150 2.08 11.39 -4.26
CA MET A 150 1.31 10.17 -4.10
C MET A 150 0.39 10.29 -2.89
N ILE A 151 -0.91 10.13 -3.12
CA ILE A 151 -1.89 10.02 -2.06
C ILE A 151 -2.54 8.66 -2.20
N THR A 152 -1.96 7.64 -1.57
CA THR A 152 -2.65 6.35 -1.49
C THR A 152 -3.82 6.52 -0.52
N ARG A 153 -5.06 6.52 -1.03
CA ARG A 153 -6.23 6.25 -0.19
C ARG A 153 -6.26 4.75 0.07
N SER A 154 -5.33 4.27 0.88
CA SER A 154 -5.29 2.84 1.21
C SER A 154 -6.39 2.53 2.22
N SER A 155 -6.77 1.25 2.28
CA SER A 155 -7.40 0.67 3.45
C SER A 155 -6.67 1.06 4.74
N SER A 156 -7.36 0.92 5.88
CA SER A 156 -6.81 1.08 7.24
C SER A 156 -5.63 0.17 7.57
N PHE A 157 -5.10 -0.57 6.59
CA PHE A 157 -4.03 -1.55 6.69
C PHE A 157 -3.26 -1.64 5.36
N ALA A 158 -1.93 -1.64 5.41
CA ALA A 158 -1.05 -1.79 4.25
C ALA A 158 0.17 -2.65 4.60
N MET A 159 0.43 -3.67 3.78
CA MET A 159 1.69 -4.45 3.83
C MET A 159 2.76 -3.72 3.04
N TYR A 160 4.01 -3.77 3.51
CA TYR A 160 5.13 -3.11 2.86
C TYR A 160 6.44 -3.91 2.95
N SER A 161 7.38 -3.57 2.07
CA SER A 161 8.78 -3.95 2.19
C SER A 161 9.68 -2.81 1.73
N ILE A 162 10.84 -2.67 2.38
CA ILE A 162 11.90 -1.76 1.98
C ILE A 162 13.17 -2.58 1.84
N GLY A 163 13.82 -2.50 0.69
CA GLY A 163 15.04 -3.23 0.39
C GLY A 163 16.02 -2.39 -0.43
N LEU A 164 17.15 -3.00 -0.75
CA LEU A 164 18.10 -2.46 -1.72
C LEU A 164 17.95 -3.24 -3.02
N ASP A 165 17.89 -2.53 -4.13
CA ASP A 165 17.87 -3.14 -5.44
C ASP A 165 19.28 -3.63 -5.82
N PRO A 166 19.47 -4.94 -6.10
CA PRO A 166 20.79 -5.51 -6.32
C PRO A 166 21.54 -4.81 -7.45
N GLY A 167 22.74 -4.31 -7.15
CA GLY A 167 23.65 -3.74 -8.16
C GLY A 167 23.32 -2.33 -8.66
N SER A 168 22.21 -1.71 -8.26
CA SER A 168 21.78 -0.40 -8.81
C SER A 168 22.01 0.80 -7.87
N LYS A 169 22.47 0.59 -6.63
CA LYS A 169 22.55 1.64 -5.58
C LYS A 169 21.20 2.36 -5.36
N ARG A 170 20.08 1.67 -5.63
CA ARG A 170 18.72 2.18 -5.41
C ARG A 170 18.08 1.49 -4.22
N SER A 171 17.27 2.23 -3.47
CA SER A 171 16.33 1.66 -2.52
C SER A 171 15.04 1.27 -3.26
N LYS A 172 14.46 0.16 -2.85
CA LYS A 172 13.20 -0.39 -3.37
C LYS A 172 12.17 -0.40 -2.26
N THR A 173 11.13 0.41 -2.41
CA THR A 173 9.99 0.41 -1.51
C THR A 173 8.81 -0.26 -2.21
N THR A 174 8.20 -1.25 -1.58
CA THR A 174 7.02 -1.94 -2.10
C THR A 174 5.88 -1.80 -1.09
N GLN A 175 4.67 -1.52 -1.55
CA GLN A 175 3.47 -1.46 -0.71
C GLN A 175 2.29 -2.11 -1.44
N PHE A 176 1.46 -2.85 -0.71
CA PHE A 176 0.20 -3.35 -1.26
C PHE A 176 -0.84 -2.23 -1.28
N ALA A 177 -1.39 -1.95 -2.46
CA ALA A 177 -2.49 -1.06 -2.69
C ALA A 177 -3.80 -1.86 -2.71
N ASP A 178 -4.82 -1.39 -2.01
CA ASP A 178 -6.17 -1.94 -2.08
C ASP A 178 -6.91 -1.43 -3.34
N LYS A 179 -8.07 -2.01 -3.65
CA LYS A 179 -8.90 -1.69 -4.82
C LYS A 179 -9.26 -0.21 -4.97
N ASP A 180 -9.38 0.51 -3.86
CA ASP A 180 -9.76 1.92 -3.82
C ASP A 180 -8.55 2.86 -3.80
N ALA A 181 -7.34 2.32 -3.91
CA ALA A 181 -6.13 3.11 -3.98
C ALA A 181 -6.15 3.99 -5.25
N GLU A 182 -5.69 5.22 -5.07
CA GLU A 182 -5.44 6.17 -6.14
C GLU A 182 -3.96 6.56 -6.07
N LEU A 183 -3.32 6.67 -7.22
CA LEU A 183 -2.02 7.28 -7.36
C LEU A 183 -2.21 8.63 -8.05
N THR A 184 -1.83 9.71 -7.39
CA THR A 184 -1.79 11.05 -7.97
C THR A 184 -0.34 11.45 -8.27
N VAL A 185 -0.10 12.04 -9.44
CA VAL A 185 1.19 12.62 -9.84
C VAL A 185 0.91 14.02 -10.37
N ARG A 186 1.51 15.05 -9.74
CA ARG A 186 1.31 16.46 -10.11
C ARG A 186 2.59 17.04 -10.65
N SER A 187 2.58 17.53 -11.89
CA SER A 187 3.79 18.02 -12.56
C SER A 187 3.71 19.52 -12.85
N GLY A 188 4.80 20.23 -12.57
CA GLY A 188 4.98 21.64 -12.90
C GLY A 188 5.93 21.83 -14.09
N GLY A 189 5.39 21.91 -15.31
CA GLY A 189 6.13 22.33 -16.50
C GLY A 189 7.08 21.32 -17.15
N HIS A 190 7.09 20.06 -16.73
CA HIS A 190 7.93 19.00 -17.33
C HIS A 190 7.11 17.99 -18.13
N SER A 191 7.79 17.26 -19.01
CA SER A 191 7.20 16.13 -19.70
C SER A 191 6.85 15.02 -18.70
N LEU A 192 5.69 14.39 -18.89
CA LEU A 192 5.23 13.23 -18.13
C LEU A 192 5.26 12.01 -19.04
N GLY A 193 5.98 10.97 -18.63
CA GLY A 193 6.07 9.71 -19.36
C GLY A 193 5.61 8.55 -18.49
N PHE A 194 4.70 7.73 -19.00
CA PHE A 194 4.28 6.51 -18.34
C PHE A 194 3.92 5.43 -19.36
N TYR A 195 3.79 4.19 -18.89
CA TYR A 195 3.27 3.10 -19.69
C TYR A 195 2.15 2.37 -18.95
N VAL A 196 1.29 1.72 -19.74
CA VAL A 196 0.27 0.79 -19.28
C VAL A 196 0.39 -0.50 -20.09
N ASN A 197 0.56 -1.63 -19.44
CA ASN A 197 0.65 -2.95 -20.07
C ASN A 197 -0.55 -3.80 -19.69
N ALA A 198 -1.12 -4.49 -20.67
CA ALA A 198 -2.10 -5.53 -20.49
C ALA A 198 -1.41 -6.90 -20.62
N ILE A 199 -1.65 -7.78 -19.64
CA ILE A 199 -1.25 -9.18 -19.73
C ILE A 199 -2.33 -9.92 -20.52
N LEU A 200 -1.93 -10.51 -21.65
CA LEU A 200 -2.82 -11.20 -22.58
C LEU A 200 -2.97 -12.69 -22.25
N LEU A 201 -2.56 -13.09 -21.05
CA LEU A 201 -2.62 -14.45 -20.54
C LEU A 201 -3.48 -14.43 -19.27
N ALA A 202 -4.45 -15.33 -19.20
CA ALA A 202 -5.36 -15.47 -18.07
C ALA A 202 -5.42 -16.92 -17.61
N ALA A 203 -5.79 -17.13 -16.34
CA ALA A 203 -6.06 -18.46 -15.84
C ALA A 203 -7.30 -19.05 -16.54
N SER A 204 -7.25 -20.35 -16.81
CA SER A 204 -8.33 -21.16 -17.37
C SER A 204 -8.37 -22.49 -16.63
N GLY A 205 -9.51 -23.19 -16.65
CA GLY A 205 -9.65 -24.48 -15.95
C GLY A 205 -8.62 -25.56 -16.35
N SER A 206 -7.91 -25.38 -17.47
CA SER A 206 -6.86 -26.27 -17.97
C SER A 206 -5.44 -25.68 -17.92
N GLY A 207 -5.22 -24.53 -17.25
CA GLY A 207 -3.92 -23.86 -17.18
C GLY A 207 -3.99 -22.39 -17.63
N ILE A 208 -2.97 -21.89 -18.31
CA ILE A 208 -2.93 -20.50 -18.80
C ILE A 208 -3.44 -20.45 -20.25
N ALA A 209 -4.39 -19.55 -20.53
CA ALA A 209 -4.95 -19.37 -21.87
C ALA A 209 -4.83 -17.91 -22.33
N PRO A 210 -4.68 -17.67 -23.65
CA PRO A 210 -4.71 -16.31 -24.17
C PRO A 210 -6.06 -15.63 -23.99
N SER A 211 -6.03 -14.40 -23.48
CA SER A 211 -7.17 -13.51 -23.29
C SER A 211 -7.06 -12.29 -24.19
N THR A 212 -8.16 -11.89 -24.81
CA THR A 212 -8.26 -10.60 -25.49
C THR A 212 -8.39 -9.48 -24.47
N ARG A 213 -7.77 -8.34 -24.76
CA ARG A 213 -7.87 -7.12 -23.94
C ARG A 213 -8.21 -5.93 -24.82
N THR A 214 -8.82 -4.92 -24.23
CA THR A 214 -9.16 -3.67 -24.93
C THR A 214 -8.55 -2.49 -24.21
N PHE A 215 -7.69 -1.76 -24.92
CA PHE A 215 -7.30 -0.41 -24.53
C PHE A 215 -8.38 0.57 -24.99
N THR A 216 -8.87 1.39 -24.07
CA THR A 216 -9.72 2.54 -24.39
C THR A 216 -8.93 3.80 -24.13
N ILE A 217 -8.81 4.65 -25.13
CA ILE A 217 -8.09 5.91 -25.07
C ILE A 217 -9.07 7.04 -25.32
N GLN A 218 -9.09 8.03 -24.44
CA GLN A 218 -9.87 9.23 -24.62
C GLN A 218 -8.94 10.44 -24.65
N ALA A 219 -9.10 11.32 -25.64
CA ALA A 219 -8.38 12.58 -25.72
C ALA A 219 -9.36 13.68 -26.15
N ASP A 220 -9.57 14.67 -25.30
CA ASP A 220 -10.49 15.81 -25.50
C ASP A 220 -11.87 15.40 -26.07
N GLY A 221 -12.49 14.41 -25.44
CA GLY A 221 -13.83 13.91 -25.82
C GLY A 221 -13.86 12.92 -26.99
N LYS A 222 -12.76 12.68 -27.70
CA LYS A 222 -12.66 11.62 -28.71
C LYS A 222 -12.23 10.31 -28.08
N THR A 223 -12.92 9.23 -28.40
CA THR A 223 -12.63 7.89 -27.87
C THR A 223 -12.08 6.98 -28.98
N TYR A 224 -10.98 6.30 -28.68
CA TYR A 224 -10.35 5.29 -29.52
C TYR A 224 -10.32 3.97 -28.77
N SER A 225 -10.75 2.89 -29.41
CA SER A 225 -10.75 1.54 -28.84
C SER A 225 -9.78 0.64 -29.61
N ILE A 226 -8.83 0.07 -28.91
CA ILE A 226 -7.77 -0.76 -29.49
C ILE A 226 -7.89 -2.14 -28.85
N GLN A 227 -8.47 -3.06 -29.60
CA GLN A 227 -8.61 -4.44 -29.20
C GLN A 227 -7.36 -5.22 -29.62
N VAL A 228 -6.92 -6.14 -28.77
CA VAL A 228 -5.84 -7.06 -29.14
C VAL A 228 -6.45 -8.33 -29.72
N ALA A 229 -6.04 -8.70 -30.94
CA ALA A 229 -6.42 -9.99 -31.50
C ALA A 229 -5.85 -11.10 -30.62
N LYS A 230 -6.64 -12.16 -30.42
CA LYS A 230 -6.16 -13.38 -29.78
C LYS A 230 -4.94 -13.92 -30.56
N PRO A 231 -3.86 -14.36 -29.87
CA PRO A 231 -2.71 -14.97 -30.53
C PRO A 231 -3.17 -16.06 -31.50
N ARG A 232 -2.64 -16.03 -32.73
CA ARG A 232 -2.96 -17.02 -33.78
C ARG A 232 -2.19 -18.31 -33.51
N GLY A 233 -2.66 -19.09 -32.54
CA GLY A 233 -2.14 -20.43 -32.31
C GLY A 233 -2.44 -20.95 -30.91
N THR A 234 -3.07 -22.12 -30.84
CA THR A 234 -3.14 -22.98 -29.65
C THR A 234 -1.79 -23.67 -29.36
N SER A 235 -0.67 -23.11 -29.82
CA SER A 235 0.66 -23.68 -29.60
C SER A 235 0.94 -23.66 -28.11
N LYS A 236 1.22 -24.83 -27.53
CA LYS A 236 1.58 -25.02 -26.12
C LYS A 236 2.87 -24.30 -25.71
N MET A 237 3.52 -23.59 -26.62
CA MET A 237 4.72 -22.80 -26.37
C MET A 237 4.48 -21.37 -26.85
N ILE A 238 4.47 -20.44 -25.88
CA ILE A 238 4.68 -19.02 -26.11
C ILE A 238 6.02 -18.91 -26.85
N GLY A 239 6.05 -18.22 -28.00
CA GLY A 239 7.28 -17.99 -28.75
C GLY A 239 8.28 -17.12 -27.97
N GLU A 240 9.44 -16.88 -28.54
CA GLU A 240 10.39 -15.91 -27.97
C GLU A 240 9.73 -14.52 -27.91
N LEU A 241 9.62 -13.95 -26.71
CA LEU A 241 9.05 -12.63 -26.51
C LEU A 241 10.00 -11.57 -27.07
N ALA A 242 9.60 -10.94 -28.18
CA ALA A 242 10.40 -9.92 -28.85
C ALA A 242 9.74 -8.55 -28.72
N CYS A 243 10.33 -7.68 -27.90
CA CYS A 243 9.87 -6.34 -27.66
C CYS A 243 9.93 -5.48 -28.92
N ARG A 244 8.76 -5.13 -29.49
CA ARG A 244 8.66 -4.39 -30.77
C ARG A 244 7.55 -3.35 -30.77
N SER A 245 7.81 -2.21 -31.41
CA SER A 245 6.78 -1.18 -31.68
C SER A 245 5.76 -1.72 -32.70
N VAL A 246 4.48 -1.45 -32.45
CA VAL A 246 3.37 -1.92 -33.29
C VAL A 246 2.65 -0.73 -33.88
N ASN A 247 2.41 -0.77 -35.19
CA ASN A 247 1.74 0.31 -35.89
C ASN A 247 0.22 0.30 -35.62
N PRO A 248 -0.33 1.35 -34.99
CA PRO A 248 -1.76 1.47 -34.74
C PRO A 248 -2.55 2.01 -35.95
N ALA A 249 -1.99 2.03 -37.17
CA ALA A 249 -2.54 2.74 -38.34
C ALA A 249 -4.02 2.47 -38.67
N GLY A 250 -4.57 1.32 -38.27
CA GLY A 250 -6.01 1.05 -38.38
C GLY A 250 -6.89 1.81 -37.37
N ALA A 251 -6.35 2.15 -36.19
CA ALA A 251 -7.06 2.64 -35.01
C ALA A 251 -7.39 4.12 -35.12
N VAL A 252 -6.39 4.89 -35.54
CA VAL A 252 -6.44 6.35 -35.61
C VAL A 252 -7.44 6.82 -36.67
N LYS A 253 -7.68 6.00 -37.71
CA LYS A 253 -8.59 6.35 -38.82
C LYS A 253 -10.04 5.94 -38.60
N ARG A 254 -10.33 4.98 -37.72
CA ARG A 254 -11.66 4.33 -37.61
C ARG A 254 -12.25 4.34 -36.19
N GLU A 255 -11.58 4.99 -35.23
CA GLU A 255 -11.92 4.95 -33.79
C GLU A 255 -11.85 3.56 -33.15
N ARG A 256 -11.71 2.50 -33.95
CA ARG A 256 -11.51 1.11 -33.56
C ARG A 256 -10.40 0.46 -34.36
N ALA A 257 -9.51 -0.26 -33.68
CA ALA A 257 -8.57 -1.17 -34.33
C ALA A 257 -8.43 -2.49 -33.61
N THR A 258 -7.97 -3.45 -34.38
CA THR A 258 -7.42 -4.69 -33.86
C THR A 258 -5.92 -4.73 -34.13
N ILE A 259 -5.12 -4.83 -33.08
CA ILE A 259 -3.68 -5.07 -33.19
C ILE A 259 -3.43 -6.58 -33.16
N ALA A 260 -2.70 -7.09 -34.16
CA ALA A 260 -2.32 -8.50 -34.24
C ALA A 260 -0.86 -8.71 -33.82
N GLY A 261 -0.57 -9.90 -33.29
CA GLY A 261 0.81 -10.36 -33.09
C GLY A 261 1.45 -9.93 -31.79
N SER A 262 0.72 -9.93 -30.67
CA SER A 262 1.34 -10.07 -29.35
C SER A 262 0.96 -11.44 -28.79
N ASP A 263 1.93 -12.12 -28.20
CA ASP A 263 1.73 -13.45 -27.62
C ASP A 263 1.42 -13.39 -26.12
N ALA A 264 1.98 -12.41 -25.40
CA ALA A 264 1.84 -12.33 -23.94
C ALA A 264 1.53 -10.93 -23.39
N TYR A 265 2.09 -9.86 -23.97
CA TYR A 265 1.94 -8.50 -23.44
C TYR A 265 1.64 -7.49 -24.53
N LEU A 266 0.63 -6.64 -24.33
CA LEU A 266 0.51 -5.41 -25.11
C LEU A 266 0.69 -4.21 -24.18
N GLY A 267 1.69 -3.39 -24.47
CA GLY A 267 1.98 -2.16 -23.78
C GLY A 267 1.61 -0.93 -24.60
N ALA A 268 1.23 0.15 -23.91
CA ALA A 268 1.12 1.49 -24.47
C ALA A 268 2.02 2.43 -23.69
N THR A 269 3.00 3.04 -24.35
CA THR A 269 3.76 4.17 -23.78
C THR A 269 3.04 5.47 -24.10
N VAL A 270 2.93 6.34 -23.12
CA VAL A 270 2.31 7.66 -23.22
C VAL A 270 3.32 8.71 -22.79
N ARG A 271 3.59 9.67 -23.66
CA ARG A 271 4.47 10.82 -23.39
C ARG A 271 3.70 12.11 -23.60
N ILE A 272 3.50 12.86 -22.53
CA ILE A 272 2.81 14.14 -22.53
C ILE A 272 3.85 15.23 -22.36
N ASN A 273 4.01 16.07 -23.38
CA ASN A 273 5.00 17.14 -23.43
C ASN A 273 4.30 18.49 -23.43
N LYS A 274 4.81 19.43 -22.63
CA LYS A 274 4.41 20.83 -22.72
C LYS A 274 5.02 21.45 -23.97
N ARG A 275 4.21 22.17 -24.75
CA ARG A 275 4.73 22.97 -25.86
C ARG A 275 5.35 24.27 -25.31
N PRO A 276 6.50 24.71 -25.86
CA PRO A 276 7.10 25.98 -25.47
C PRO A 276 6.09 27.12 -25.62
N SER A 277 5.90 27.92 -24.57
CA SER A 277 5.09 29.15 -24.62
C SER A 277 5.87 30.29 -23.97
N PRO A 278 5.94 31.48 -24.59
CA PRO A 278 6.64 32.63 -24.03
C PRO A 278 6.05 33.12 -22.70
N SER A 279 4.82 32.74 -22.36
CA SER A 279 4.14 33.06 -21.09
C SER A 279 4.26 31.97 -20.01
N SER A 280 5.10 30.95 -20.19
CA SER A 280 5.22 29.87 -19.22
C SER A 280 5.87 30.35 -17.93
N VAL A 281 5.09 30.47 -16.87
CA VAL A 281 5.61 30.66 -15.51
C VAL A 281 6.12 29.31 -15.01
N TYR A 282 7.41 29.20 -14.74
CA TYR A 282 8.00 28.02 -14.12
C TYR A 282 7.54 27.91 -12.66
N GLY A 283 7.12 26.72 -12.23
CA GLY A 283 6.87 26.40 -10.82
C GLY A 283 5.40 26.33 -10.37
N VAL A 284 4.41 26.52 -11.25
CA VAL A 284 3.00 26.23 -10.95
C VAL A 284 2.68 24.78 -11.33
N GLU A 285 1.86 24.07 -10.56
CA GLU A 285 1.31 22.77 -10.96
C GLU A 285 0.42 22.96 -12.21
N GLU A 286 0.84 22.44 -13.36
CA GLU A 286 0.13 22.66 -14.62
C GLU A 286 -0.66 21.45 -15.08
N SER A 287 -0.39 20.28 -14.50
CA SER A 287 -1.11 19.05 -14.82
C SER A 287 -1.13 18.03 -13.69
N VAL A 288 -2.12 17.14 -13.74
CA VAL A 288 -2.28 16.03 -12.80
C VAL A 288 -2.57 14.74 -13.56
N LEU A 289 -1.84 13.68 -13.22
CA LEU A 289 -2.16 12.30 -13.59
C LEU A 289 -2.72 11.58 -12.36
N ARG A 290 -3.89 10.97 -12.51
CA ARG A 290 -4.51 10.08 -11.53
C ARG A 290 -4.57 8.68 -12.09
N VAL A 291 -4.13 7.71 -11.33
CA VAL A 291 -4.10 6.30 -11.72
C VAL A 291 -4.90 5.51 -10.71
N HIS A 292 -5.82 4.71 -11.21
CA HIS A 292 -6.65 3.77 -10.46
C HIS A 292 -6.39 2.39 -11.03
N GLY A 293 -5.89 1.48 -10.19
CA GLY A 293 -5.30 0.23 -10.68
C GLY A 293 -5.73 -1.01 -9.93
N GLY A 294 -6.94 -1.05 -9.37
CA GLY A 294 -7.38 -2.18 -8.54
C GLY A 294 -6.42 -2.48 -7.39
N ASN A 295 -6.55 -3.65 -6.78
CA ASN A 295 -5.62 -4.12 -5.76
C ASN A 295 -4.31 -4.57 -6.42
N GLY A 296 -3.15 -4.35 -5.79
CA GLY A 296 -1.87 -4.74 -6.37
C GLY A 296 -0.63 -4.25 -5.63
N TRP A 297 0.54 -4.54 -6.17
CA TRP A 297 1.81 -4.12 -5.60
C TRP A 297 2.32 -2.85 -6.26
N LEU A 298 2.42 -1.77 -5.48
CA LEU A 298 3.15 -0.56 -5.83
C LEU A 298 4.62 -0.75 -5.48
N THR A 299 5.52 -0.44 -6.41
CA THR A 299 6.97 -0.52 -6.26
C THR A 299 7.60 0.81 -6.66
N PHE A 300 8.43 1.39 -5.81
CA PHE A 300 9.19 2.60 -6.09
C PHE A 300 10.67 2.36 -5.92
N LEU A 301 11.42 2.70 -6.97
CA LEU A 301 12.87 2.61 -7.02
C LEU A 301 13.46 4.02 -7.02
N GLN A 302 14.37 4.31 -6.10
CA GLN A 302 14.99 5.65 -5.99
C GLN A 302 16.46 5.53 -5.56
N PRO A 303 17.33 6.51 -5.87
CA PRO A 303 18.71 6.53 -5.37
C PRO A 303 18.79 6.49 -3.83
N VAL A 304 19.77 5.77 -3.27
CA VAL A 304 19.95 5.64 -1.79
C VAL A 304 20.44 6.92 -1.13
N ASP A 305 21.27 7.70 -1.83
CA ASP A 305 21.89 8.95 -1.35
C ASP A 305 20.89 10.12 -1.20
N ARG A 306 19.70 9.98 -1.78
CA ARG A 306 18.58 10.87 -1.54
C ARG A 306 17.70 10.25 -0.48
N GLY A 307 17.96 10.66 0.76
CA GLY A 307 17.01 10.48 1.85
C GLY A 307 15.59 10.79 1.37
N THR A 308 14.62 9.99 1.77
CA THR A 308 13.18 10.29 1.67
C THR A 308 12.82 11.41 2.65
N GLY A 309 13.64 12.47 2.67
CA GLY A 309 13.55 13.62 3.57
C GLY A 309 12.38 14.54 3.27
N THR A 310 11.30 13.99 2.69
CA THR A 310 10.02 14.67 2.46
C THR A 310 8.83 13.70 2.58
N GLY A 311 9.01 12.54 3.22
CA GLY A 311 7.87 11.76 3.71
C GLY A 311 7.26 12.46 4.92
N LEU A 312 5.98 12.82 4.84
CA LEU A 312 5.29 13.44 5.97
C LEU A 312 5.19 12.45 7.13
N SER A 313 5.55 12.89 8.34
CA SER A 313 5.23 12.14 9.55
C SER A 313 3.71 11.93 9.64
N GLY A 314 3.30 10.79 10.17
CA GLY A 314 1.89 10.46 10.25
C GLY A 314 1.58 9.52 11.40
N SER A 315 0.30 9.34 11.66
CA SER A 315 -0.20 8.43 12.69
C SER A 315 -0.27 6.98 12.21
N ALA A 316 0.05 6.05 13.10
CA ALA A 316 -0.15 4.62 12.93
C ALA A 316 -0.73 4.03 14.23
N ASP A 317 -1.67 3.10 14.10
CA ASP A 317 -2.31 2.40 15.23
C ASP A 317 -1.81 0.95 15.35
N PHE A 318 -1.29 0.40 14.27
CA PHE A 318 -0.68 -0.92 14.21
C PHE A 318 0.62 -0.83 13.44
N VAL A 319 1.66 -1.47 13.95
CA VAL A 319 2.95 -1.60 13.27
C VAL A 319 3.42 -3.04 13.45
N SER A 320 3.77 -3.69 12.35
CA SER A 320 4.46 -4.97 12.33
C SER A 320 5.68 -4.86 11.46
N PHE A 321 6.78 -5.44 11.91
CA PHE A 321 8.04 -5.42 11.18
C PHE A 321 8.89 -6.66 11.47
N LYS A 322 9.69 -7.03 10.46
CA LYS A 322 10.71 -8.06 10.49
C LYS A 322 11.85 -7.64 9.57
N GLY A 323 13.07 -8.01 9.92
CA GLY A 323 14.29 -7.64 9.18
C GLY A 323 15.22 -6.76 10.00
N ASN A 324 15.94 -5.86 9.34
CA ASN A 324 16.95 -5.04 9.98
C ASN A 324 16.31 -3.95 10.87
N VAL A 325 16.70 -3.95 12.14
CA VAL A 325 16.28 -2.95 13.13
C VAL A 325 17.54 -2.28 13.64
N ALA A 326 17.72 -1.00 13.31
CA ALA A 326 18.88 -0.21 13.69
C ALA A 326 18.88 0.10 15.19
N SER A 327 17.71 0.38 15.76
CA SER A 327 17.52 0.55 17.20
C SER A 327 16.09 0.16 17.60
N LEU A 328 15.96 -0.37 18.80
CA LEU A 328 14.67 -0.67 19.42
C LEU A 328 14.77 -0.38 20.91
N ASP A 329 14.06 0.63 21.38
CA ASP A 329 13.95 0.96 22.79
C ASP A 329 12.53 0.65 23.28
N VAL A 330 12.46 -0.11 24.37
CA VAL A 330 11.21 -0.45 25.08
C VAL A 330 11.29 0.14 26.48
N ASP A 331 10.38 1.06 26.82
CA ASP A 331 10.40 1.80 28.09
C ASP A 331 11.78 2.44 28.39
N LYS A 332 12.43 2.99 27.35
CA LYS A 332 13.79 3.59 27.39
C LYS A 332 14.93 2.60 27.68
N THR A 333 14.64 1.30 27.65
CA THR A 333 15.67 0.26 27.72
C THR A 333 15.95 -0.25 26.32
N SER A 334 17.20 -0.19 25.90
CA SER A 334 17.58 -0.67 24.58
C SER A 334 17.52 -2.19 24.51
N ALA A 335 16.83 -2.70 23.50
CA ALA A 335 16.75 -4.11 23.18
C ALA A 335 17.72 -4.45 22.05
N THR A 336 18.19 -5.70 22.00
CA THR A 336 19.02 -6.20 20.89
C THR A 336 18.16 -7.04 19.93
N PRO A 337 17.59 -6.43 18.88
CA PRO A 337 16.78 -7.15 17.90
C PRO A 337 17.64 -8.05 17.02
N ARG A 338 17.12 -9.21 16.62
CA ARG A 338 17.72 -10.06 15.59
C ARG A 338 16.94 -9.91 14.28
N PRO A 339 17.58 -10.02 13.10
CA PRO A 339 16.87 -9.90 11.82
C PRO A 339 15.74 -10.93 11.62
N ILE A 340 15.82 -12.07 12.30
CA ILE A 340 14.79 -13.12 12.29
C ILE A 340 13.60 -12.82 13.19
N ASP A 341 13.75 -11.90 14.15
CA ASP A 341 12.70 -11.58 15.11
C ASP A 341 11.55 -10.86 14.40
N GLU A 342 10.33 -11.26 14.71
CA GLU A 342 9.10 -10.66 14.21
C GLU A 342 8.42 -9.88 15.33
N TYR A 343 8.07 -8.62 15.04
CA TYR A 343 7.47 -7.73 16.01
C TYR A 343 6.08 -7.29 15.54
N HIS A 344 5.16 -7.20 16.50
CA HIS A 344 3.82 -6.64 16.29
C HIS A 344 3.48 -5.71 17.44
N ALA A 345 3.01 -4.50 17.13
CA ALA A 345 2.63 -3.51 18.12
C ALA A 345 1.27 -2.90 17.74
N VAL A 346 0.35 -2.85 18.72
CA VAL A 346 -0.95 -2.20 18.62
C VAL A 346 -0.98 -1.06 19.62
N GLY A 347 -1.30 0.15 19.19
CA GLY A 347 -1.09 1.33 20.01
C GLY A 347 -1.39 2.64 19.31
N GLU A 348 -0.68 3.67 19.72
CA GLU A 348 -0.70 5.01 19.12
C GLU A 348 0.75 5.38 18.82
N PHE A 349 1.08 5.43 17.53
CA PHE A 349 2.44 5.66 17.04
C PHE A 349 2.47 6.83 16.06
N VAL A 350 3.62 7.49 16.02
CA VAL A 350 3.99 8.41 14.95
C VAL A 350 5.06 7.73 14.12
N GLY A 351 4.76 7.52 12.83
CA GLY A 351 5.72 7.09 11.83
C GLY A 351 6.40 8.30 11.19
N SER A 352 7.70 8.21 10.95
CA SER A 352 8.48 9.24 10.25
C SER A 352 9.67 8.63 9.52
N PHE A 353 10.29 9.38 8.61
CA PHE A 353 11.57 9.02 7.99
C PHE A 353 12.71 9.79 8.67
N GLU A 354 13.81 9.12 9.00
CA GLU A 354 15.02 9.80 9.49
C GLU A 354 15.97 10.10 8.34
N ASP A 355 16.51 9.05 7.71
CA ASP A 355 17.33 9.10 6.48
C ASP A 355 16.94 7.90 5.62
N ALA A 356 16.83 7.99 4.29
CA ALA A 356 16.51 6.78 3.51
C ALA A 356 17.62 5.73 3.66
N PRO A 357 17.28 4.44 3.78
CA PRO A 357 15.94 3.83 3.75
C PRO A 357 15.34 3.56 5.15
N LYS A 358 15.65 4.39 6.14
CA LYS A 358 15.25 4.21 7.54
C LYS A 358 13.90 4.83 7.86
N VAL A 359 13.09 4.06 8.58
CA VAL A 359 11.76 4.44 9.05
C VAL A 359 11.72 4.33 10.55
N ARG A 360 11.21 5.36 11.22
CA ARG A 360 11.04 5.38 12.67
C ARG A 360 9.57 5.29 13.05
N PHE A 361 9.28 4.48 14.06
CA PHE A 361 7.99 4.48 14.75
C PHE A 361 8.21 4.76 16.24
N ALA A 362 7.61 5.83 16.74
CA ALA A 362 7.68 6.19 18.16
C ALA A 362 6.28 6.37 18.74
N GLY A 363 6.02 5.78 19.92
CA GLY A 363 4.69 5.88 20.53
C GLY A 363 4.45 4.95 21.71
N ILE A 364 3.17 4.73 22.00
CA ILE A 364 2.71 3.88 23.11
C ILE A 364 2.05 2.63 22.54
N ALA A 365 2.65 1.48 22.77
CA ALA A 365 2.08 0.18 22.45
C ALA A 365 1.21 -0.32 23.61
N LYS A 366 -0.10 -0.39 23.38
CA LYS A 366 -1.06 -1.02 24.31
C LYS A 366 -0.87 -2.54 24.34
N ALA A 367 -0.38 -3.10 23.24
CA ALA A 367 0.09 -4.48 23.17
C ALA A 367 1.26 -4.60 22.19
N PHE A 368 2.24 -5.41 22.53
CA PHE A 368 3.52 -5.60 21.85
C PHE A 368 3.89 -7.08 21.98
N TRP A 369 4.23 -7.68 20.86
CA TRP A 369 4.64 -9.06 20.75
C TRP A 369 5.96 -9.16 20.00
N LYS A 370 6.76 -10.14 20.41
CA LYS A 370 7.98 -10.59 19.73
C LYS A 370 7.87 -12.09 19.50
N ASN A 371 7.98 -12.54 18.25
CA ASN A 371 7.91 -13.95 17.87
C ASN A 371 6.67 -14.68 18.44
N GLY A 372 5.53 -13.99 18.45
CA GLY A 372 4.27 -14.49 19.03
C GLY A 372 4.18 -14.45 20.57
N ALA A 373 5.26 -14.15 21.29
CA ALA A 373 5.25 -13.96 22.73
C ALA A 373 4.94 -12.50 23.09
N ARG A 374 4.11 -12.29 24.12
CA ARG A 374 3.79 -10.95 24.63
C ARG A 374 4.99 -10.38 25.39
N GLU A 375 5.33 -9.13 25.10
CA GLU A 375 6.43 -8.40 25.75
C GLU A 375 5.92 -7.38 26.80
N ASN A 376 4.72 -6.81 26.63
CA ASN A 376 4.14 -5.90 27.65
C ASN A 376 3.89 -6.64 28.96
N PRO A 377 4.53 -6.32 30.09
CA PRO A 377 4.21 -6.97 31.35
C PRO A 377 2.79 -6.63 31.81
N THR A 378 2.15 -7.56 32.51
CA THR A 378 0.92 -7.30 33.27
C THR A 378 1.24 -6.66 34.62
N LYS A 379 0.23 -6.15 35.33
CA LYS A 379 0.43 -5.64 36.70
C LYS A 379 0.94 -6.75 37.61
N TRP A 380 0.38 -7.95 37.48
CA TRP A 380 0.85 -9.14 38.20
C TRP A 380 2.34 -9.42 37.98
N GLU A 381 2.82 -9.31 36.75
CA GLU A 381 4.22 -9.57 36.40
C GLU A 381 5.19 -8.48 36.87
N LYS A 382 4.73 -7.25 37.11
CA LYS A 382 5.58 -6.21 37.73
C LYS A 382 5.72 -6.35 39.25
N LEU A 383 4.82 -7.09 39.90
CA LEU A 383 4.89 -7.29 41.35
C LEU A 383 6.09 -8.17 41.73
N GLY A 384 6.76 -7.81 42.82
CA GLY A 384 7.79 -8.66 43.42
C GLY A 384 7.22 -9.97 43.95
N TRP A 385 8.08 -10.98 44.16
CA TRP A 385 7.64 -12.30 44.62
C TRP A 385 6.81 -12.24 45.91
N GLU A 386 7.20 -11.42 46.87
CA GLU A 386 6.49 -11.23 48.13
C GLU A 386 5.06 -10.70 47.92
N GLN A 387 4.89 -9.73 47.03
CA GLN A 387 3.59 -9.15 46.69
C GLN A 387 2.70 -10.16 45.95
N ARG A 388 3.29 -10.95 45.04
CA ARG A 388 2.57 -12.04 44.36
C ARG A 388 2.11 -13.11 45.35
N ALA A 389 2.98 -13.54 46.27
CA ALA A 389 2.65 -14.54 47.29
C ALA A 389 1.55 -14.06 48.24
N ALA A 390 1.62 -12.80 48.69
CA ALA A 390 0.60 -12.19 49.54
C ALA A 390 -0.77 -12.14 48.83
N MET A 391 -0.79 -11.69 47.56
CA MET A 391 -2.01 -11.66 46.76
C MET A 391 -2.57 -13.06 46.49
N ALA A 392 -1.73 -14.03 46.14
CA ALA A 392 -2.17 -15.41 45.94
C ALA A 392 -2.80 -15.97 47.22
N THR A 393 -2.18 -15.73 48.38
CA THR A 393 -2.69 -16.15 49.70
C THR A 393 -4.05 -15.51 50.01
N ALA A 394 -4.20 -14.22 49.71
CA ALA A 394 -5.48 -13.51 49.88
C ALA A 394 -6.58 -14.10 48.98
N ILE A 395 -6.27 -14.36 47.70
CA ILE A 395 -7.19 -14.99 46.74
C ILE A 395 -7.58 -16.40 47.21
N PHE A 396 -6.62 -17.23 47.60
CA PHE A 396 -6.88 -18.58 48.10
C PHE A 396 -7.70 -18.57 49.39
N SER A 397 -7.44 -17.64 50.31
CA SER A 397 -8.20 -17.51 51.56
C SER A 397 -9.66 -17.12 51.32
N ILE A 398 -9.89 -16.19 50.38
CA ILE A 398 -11.26 -15.81 49.96
C ILE A 398 -11.97 -16.99 49.31
N MET A 399 -11.30 -17.71 48.40
CA MET A 399 -11.87 -18.89 47.73
C MET A 399 -12.19 -20.01 48.73
N ALA A 400 -11.29 -20.30 49.67
CA ALA A 400 -11.52 -21.26 50.74
C ALA A 400 -12.68 -20.84 51.65
N GLY A 401 -12.81 -19.54 51.95
CA GLY A 401 -13.95 -18.98 52.68
C GLY A 401 -15.27 -19.17 51.93
N ILE A 402 -15.29 -18.96 50.61
CA ILE A 402 -16.48 -19.17 49.76
C ILE A 402 -16.84 -20.66 49.70
N VAL A 403 -15.88 -21.53 49.43
CA VAL A 403 -16.10 -22.99 49.41
C VAL A 403 -16.60 -23.48 50.76
N GLY A 404 -15.99 -23.00 51.85
CA GLY A 404 -16.43 -23.31 53.21
C GLY A 404 -17.84 -22.81 53.50
N TYR A 405 -18.21 -21.62 53.04
CA TYR A 405 -19.57 -21.07 53.16
C TYR A 405 -20.59 -21.89 52.36
N VAL A 406 -20.29 -22.21 51.10
CA VAL A 406 -21.14 -23.04 50.24
C VAL A 406 -21.29 -24.45 50.81
N ALA A 407 -20.19 -25.10 51.21
CA ALA A 407 -20.21 -26.42 51.83
C ALA A 407 -21.01 -26.43 53.14
N LYS A 408 -20.88 -25.40 53.98
CA LYS A 408 -21.70 -25.24 55.19
C LYS A 408 -23.18 -25.02 54.88
N ARG A 409 -23.51 -24.33 53.79
CA ARG A 409 -24.90 -24.10 53.37
C ARG A 409 -25.53 -25.37 52.81
N ILE A 410 -24.80 -26.10 51.96
CA ILE A 410 -25.22 -27.43 51.44
C ILE A 410 -25.41 -28.42 52.61
N ARG A 411 -24.50 -28.45 53.59
CA ARG A 411 -24.65 -29.28 54.80
C ARG A 411 -25.75 -28.84 55.75
N LYS A 412 -26.21 -27.59 55.68
CA LYS A 412 -27.36 -27.11 56.47
C LYS A 412 -28.69 -27.35 55.78
N ASP A 413 -28.68 -27.51 54.45
CA ASP A 413 -29.84 -27.91 53.66
C ASP A 413 -29.93 -29.46 53.51
N ASP A 414 -29.46 -30.21 54.51
CA ASP A 414 -29.80 -31.64 54.70
C ASP A 414 -31.27 -31.81 55.16
N GLU A 415 -32.18 -31.10 54.49
CA GLU A 415 -33.59 -31.45 54.32
C GLU A 415 -34.15 -30.82 53.03
N ILE A 416 -33.43 -30.93 51.90
CA ILE A 416 -34.13 -30.90 50.60
C ILE A 416 -34.81 -32.26 50.48
N ASP A 417 -36.05 -32.31 50.95
CA ASP A 417 -36.95 -33.46 50.81
C ASP A 417 -37.22 -33.70 49.31
N TRP A 418 -36.43 -34.58 48.71
CA TRP A 418 -36.63 -35.08 47.35
C TRP A 418 -37.71 -36.17 47.29
N ARG A 419 -38.62 -36.28 48.26
CA ARG A 419 -39.76 -37.19 48.11
C ARG A 419 -40.74 -36.64 47.08
N PRO A 420 -40.91 -37.30 45.91
CA PRO A 420 -42.11 -37.06 45.13
C PRO A 420 -43.31 -37.53 45.97
N HIS A 421 -44.25 -36.63 46.26
CA HIS A 421 -45.56 -37.02 46.75
C HIS A 421 -46.25 -37.92 45.72
N LEU A 422 -46.14 -39.24 45.90
CA LEU A 422 -46.94 -40.23 45.21
C LEU A 422 -47.43 -41.28 46.22
N ARG A 423 -48.70 -41.06 46.60
CA ARG A 423 -49.71 -41.96 47.20
C ARG A 423 -49.44 -42.62 48.54
#